data_AF-A0A7S4SKL6-F1
#
_entry.id   AF-A0A7S4SKL6-F1
#
_cell.length_a   1.000
_cell.length_b   1.000
_cell.length_c   1.000
_cell.angle_alpha   90.00
_cell.angle_beta   90.00
_cell.angle_gamma   90.00
#
_symmetry.space_group_name_H-M   'P 1'
#
loop_
_entity.id
_entity.type
_entity.pdbx_description
1 polymer ?
#
loop_
_entity_poly.entity_id
_entity_poly.type
_entity_poly.pdbx_seq_one_letter_code
_entity_poly.pdbx_strand_id
1 'polypeptide(L)'
;DGLFNVIIVDSTANKIITSVFARTFKDFYGKYDVLEKGKVIILSAMADRSDEWHENFLKSFKEKALLSDPAVYVEVALYGTADDDFKLLLVSEHDDIVNKLKVVTKSVETTTGLESEVQLINGGLWLMQDDFKASHPYSPDDYNNTSPFEQWKSQHPLGLQIITQMETEDPLSKELVRYLLDNAMTSLSVSSLDSSDEEIQIQEYDDLGDGCVLMATWTEGSVFVLWDGRGHVDINLFAYEGIDEEESKSFNLRFQSDTSLRVVLYDEHPRGFGRVVNYKHEFDPDVEPHWS
;
A
#
# COMPACT_ATOMS: atom_id res chain seq x y z
N ASP A 1 -10.00 46.65 10.03
CA ASP A 1 -9.95 45.75 8.88
C ASP A 1 -10.84 44.54 9.14
N GLY A 2 -11.85 44.32 8.30
CA GLY A 2 -12.91 43.34 8.52
C GLY A 2 -12.56 41.93 8.06
N LEU A 3 -11.49 41.35 8.64
CA LEU A 3 -11.06 39.99 8.33
C LEU A 3 -11.92 38.96 9.08
N PHE A 4 -12.21 37.84 8.42
CA PHE A 4 -12.87 36.70 9.04
C PHE A 4 -11.83 35.81 9.72
N ASN A 5 -12.04 35.52 11.00
CA ASN A 5 -11.24 34.58 11.77
C ASN A 5 -12.06 33.43 12.35
N VAL A 6 -13.39 33.55 12.39
CA VAL A 6 -14.30 32.50 12.81
C VAL A 6 -15.44 32.40 11.80
N ILE A 7 -15.67 31.19 11.28
CA ILE A 7 -16.78 30.86 10.38
C ILE A 7 -17.56 29.72 11.03
N ILE A 8 -18.87 29.88 11.21
CA ILE A 8 -19.74 28.87 11.80
C ILE A 8 -20.78 28.48 10.77
N VAL A 9 -20.86 27.18 10.48
CA VAL A 9 -21.89 26.55 9.63
C VAL A 9 -22.79 25.73 10.54
N ASP A 10 -23.89 26.34 10.98
CA ASP A 10 -24.88 25.63 11.77
C ASP A 10 -25.74 24.68 10.90
N SER A 11 -26.59 23.90 11.55
CA SER A 11 -27.48 22.94 10.91
C SER A 11 -28.59 23.57 10.05
N THR A 12 -28.79 24.88 10.13
CA THR A 12 -29.76 25.63 9.30
C THR A 12 -29.13 26.17 8.02
N ALA A 13 -27.80 26.08 7.89
CA ALA A 13 -27.08 26.57 6.72
C ALA A 13 -27.46 25.77 5.46
N ASN A 14 -27.72 26.50 4.37
CA ASN A 14 -28.07 25.88 3.10
C ASN A 14 -26.82 25.51 2.29
N LYS A 15 -26.73 24.25 1.84
CA LYS A 15 -25.62 23.74 1.00
C LYS A 15 -25.25 24.65 -0.18
N ILE A 16 -26.24 25.24 -0.86
CA ILE A 16 -26.01 26.13 -2.02
C ILE A 16 -25.29 27.40 -1.57
N ILE A 17 -25.76 28.03 -0.50
CA ILE A 17 -25.17 29.26 0.04
C ILE A 17 -23.74 28.98 0.52
N THR A 18 -23.55 27.90 1.27
CA THR A 18 -22.23 27.50 1.79
C THR A 18 -21.25 27.16 0.65
N SER A 19 -21.73 26.57 -0.44
CA SER A 19 -20.90 26.30 -1.64
C SER A 19 -20.50 27.59 -2.37
N VAL A 20 -21.42 28.54 -2.52
CA VAL A 20 -21.12 29.86 -3.10
C VAL A 20 -20.11 30.61 -2.22
N PHE A 21 -20.29 30.54 -0.91
CA PHE A 21 -19.36 31.10 0.07
C PHE A 21 -17.97 30.48 -0.07
N ALA A 22 -17.82 29.15 -0.04
CA ALA A 22 -16.53 28.47 -0.25
C ALA A 22 -15.85 28.87 -1.56
N ARG A 23 -16.62 28.95 -2.64
CA ARG A 23 -16.11 29.34 -3.96
C ARG A 23 -15.55 30.77 -3.95
N THR A 24 -16.13 31.65 -3.15
CA THR A 24 -15.61 33.00 -2.94
C THR A 24 -14.21 32.96 -2.34
N PHE A 25 -13.86 32.01 -1.46
CA PHE A 25 -12.47 31.93 -0.97
C PHE A 25 -11.51 31.30 -1.98
N LYS A 26 -12.01 30.37 -2.80
CA LYS A 26 -11.21 29.71 -3.84
C LYS A 26 -10.82 30.66 -4.98
N ASP A 27 -11.78 31.41 -5.51
CA ASP A 27 -11.58 32.25 -6.70
C ASP A 27 -10.87 33.58 -6.36
N PHE A 28 -10.89 33.98 -5.08
CA PHE A 28 -10.25 35.21 -4.61
C PHE A 28 -8.83 35.03 -4.07
N TYR A 29 -8.27 33.82 -4.13
CA TYR A 29 -6.89 33.56 -3.76
C TYR A 29 -5.93 34.46 -4.57
N GLY A 30 -5.37 35.45 -3.89
CA GLY A 30 -4.42 36.42 -4.46
C GLY A 30 -4.95 37.86 -4.65
N LYS A 31 -6.26 38.13 -4.49
CA LYS A 31 -6.81 39.49 -4.72
C LYS A 31 -7.28 40.23 -3.46
N TYR A 32 -7.78 39.53 -2.44
CA TYR A 32 -8.21 40.14 -1.19
C TYR A 32 -7.90 39.20 -0.02
N ASP A 33 -7.05 39.66 0.89
CA ASP A 33 -6.78 38.98 2.17
C ASP A 33 -8.00 39.21 3.06
N VAL A 34 -9.02 38.34 2.93
CA VAL A 34 -10.28 38.43 3.71
C VAL A 34 -10.27 37.51 4.93
N LEU A 35 -9.30 36.60 5.01
CA LEU A 35 -9.11 35.69 6.12
C LEU A 35 -7.96 36.20 7.01
N GLU A 36 -8.12 36.10 8.31
CA GLU A 36 -7.04 36.38 9.24
C GLU A 36 -6.05 35.21 9.28
N LYS A 37 -4.97 35.30 8.50
CA LYS A 37 -3.94 34.25 8.36
C LYS A 37 -3.46 33.72 9.71
N GLY A 38 -3.44 32.39 9.85
CA GLY A 38 -2.96 31.68 11.04
C GLY A 38 -3.90 31.76 12.22
N LYS A 39 -5.11 32.33 12.06
CA LYS A 39 -6.11 32.43 13.13
C LYS A 39 -7.49 31.91 12.73
N VAL A 40 -7.66 31.46 11.50
CA VAL A 40 -8.95 30.99 10.99
C VAL A 40 -9.39 29.73 11.71
N ILE A 41 -10.63 29.75 12.20
CA ILE A 41 -11.36 28.62 12.76
C ILE A 41 -12.68 28.49 12.00
N ILE A 42 -13.00 27.28 11.53
CA ILE A 42 -14.23 26.97 10.83
C ILE A 42 -14.89 25.82 11.55
N LEU A 43 -16.11 26.03 12.01
CA LEU A 43 -16.90 25.07 12.78
C LEU A 43 -18.14 24.69 11.99
N SER A 44 -18.49 23.42 12.06
CA SER A 44 -19.73 22.93 11.49
C SER A 44 -20.34 21.86 12.38
N ALA A 45 -21.60 22.05 12.76
CA ALA A 45 -22.35 21.10 13.57
C ALA A 45 -23.30 20.28 12.69
N MET A 46 -23.15 18.96 12.71
CA MET A 46 -24.01 18.02 11.99
C MET A 46 -24.91 17.30 12.98
N ALA A 47 -26.20 17.68 13.00
CA ALA A 47 -27.21 16.98 13.78
C ALA A 47 -27.58 15.62 13.14
N ASP A 48 -27.54 15.54 11.80
CA ASP A 48 -27.73 14.30 11.06
C ASP A 48 -26.39 13.80 10.53
N ARG A 49 -25.96 12.62 10.97
CA ARG A 49 -24.69 12.01 10.54
C ARG A 49 -24.69 11.61 9.06
N SER A 50 -25.86 11.49 8.43
CA SER A 50 -25.97 11.21 7.00
C SER A 50 -25.69 12.44 6.12
N ASP A 51 -25.56 13.63 6.72
CA ASP A 51 -25.44 14.88 5.98
C ASP A 51 -24.00 15.22 5.54
N GLU A 52 -23.44 14.35 4.70
CA GLU A 52 -22.02 14.36 4.30
C GLU A 52 -21.53 15.67 3.65
N TRP A 53 -22.41 16.59 3.22
CA TRP A 53 -21.94 17.81 2.56
C TRP A 53 -21.22 18.77 3.51
N HIS A 54 -21.54 18.75 4.81
CA HIS A 54 -20.80 19.54 5.80
C HIS A 54 -19.34 19.08 5.88
N GLU A 55 -19.12 17.78 5.95
CA GLU A 55 -17.79 17.16 5.93
C GLU A 55 -17.03 17.50 4.64
N ASN A 56 -17.67 17.30 3.49
CA ASN A 56 -17.08 17.63 2.19
C ASN A 56 -16.76 19.13 2.05
N PHE A 57 -17.60 20.01 2.61
CA PHE A 57 -17.37 21.44 2.61
C PHE A 57 -16.12 21.79 3.43
N LEU A 58 -15.97 21.29 4.66
CA LEU A 58 -14.82 21.63 5.51
C LEU A 58 -13.52 21.06 4.93
N LYS A 59 -13.52 19.80 4.46
CA LYS A 59 -12.36 19.20 3.80
C LYS A 59 -11.94 20.00 2.57
N SER A 60 -12.90 20.32 1.70
CA SER A 60 -12.62 21.14 0.52
C SER A 60 -12.21 22.57 0.87
N PHE A 61 -12.70 23.14 1.97
CA PHE A 61 -12.30 24.47 2.43
C PHE A 61 -10.86 24.42 2.94
N LYS A 62 -10.51 23.45 3.79
CA LYS A 62 -9.13 23.22 4.22
C LYS A 62 -8.18 23.14 3.02
N GLU A 63 -8.45 22.27 2.06
CA GLU A 63 -7.55 22.02 0.93
C GLU A 63 -7.42 23.19 -0.06
N LYS A 64 -8.49 23.96 -0.26
CA LYS A 64 -8.56 24.96 -1.35
C LYS A 64 -8.51 26.40 -0.87
N ALA A 65 -8.92 26.65 0.38
CA ALA A 65 -9.00 27.99 0.95
C ALA A 65 -7.89 28.25 1.99
N LEU A 66 -7.23 27.23 2.54
CA LEU A 66 -6.09 27.38 3.44
C LEU A 66 -4.83 26.82 2.76
N LEU A 67 -3.94 27.71 2.28
CA LEU A 67 -2.68 27.32 1.64
C LEU A 67 -1.59 26.95 2.66
N SER A 68 -1.77 27.35 3.92
CA SER A 68 -0.84 27.04 4.99
C SER A 68 -1.08 25.61 5.47
N ASP A 69 -0.17 24.71 5.13
CA ASP A 69 0.18 23.71 6.13
C ASP A 69 0.75 24.50 7.32
N PRO A 70 0.11 24.45 8.50
CA PRO A 70 -0.58 23.25 9.01
C PRO A 70 -2.06 23.41 9.38
N ALA A 71 -2.95 23.60 8.40
CA ALA A 71 -4.37 23.51 8.68
C ALA A 71 -4.77 22.12 9.22
N VAL A 72 -5.46 22.09 10.35
CA VAL A 72 -5.94 20.87 11.01
C VAL A 72 -7.41 20.69 10.72
N TYR A 73 -7.81 19.49 10.36
CA TYR A 73 -9.20 19.06 10.31
C TYR A 73 -9.48 18.10 11.46
N VAL A 74 -10.55 18.32 12.20
CA VAL A 74 -10.91 17.54 13.38
C VAL A 74 -12.37 17.13 13.30
N GLU A 75 -12.63 15.87 13.67
CA GLU A 75 -13.97 15.32 13.86
C GLU A 75 -14.16 14.94 15.32
N VAL A 76 -15.21 15.48 15.95
CA VAL A 76 -15.61 15.14 17.32
C VAL A 76 -17.03 14.62 17.28
N ALA A 77 -17.24 13.40 17.76
CA ALA A 77 -18.57 12.89 18.05
C ALA A 77 -18.98 13.31 19.47
N LEU A 78 -20.22 13.76 19.61
CA LEU A 78 -20.84 14.11 20.88
C LEU A 78 -22.04 13.20 21.09
N TYR A 79 -22.05 12.48 22.22
CA TYR A 79 -23.04 11.47 22.57
C TYR A 79 -23.92 11.94 23.72
N GLY A 80 -25.22 11.85 23.53
CA GLY A 80 -26.25 12.15 24.54
C GLY A 80 -26.87 10.90 25.15
N THR A 81 -27.73 11.07 26.15
CA THR A 81 -28.45 9.96 26.80
C THR A 81 -29.70 9.49 26.04
N ALA A 82 -30.07 10.16 24.94
CA ALA A 82 -31.35 10.01 24.26
C ALA A 82 -31.22 9.83 22.73
N ASP A 83 -30.19 9.11 22.26
CA ASP A 83 -29.87 8.92 20.82
C ASP A 83 -29.61 10.22 20.02
N ASP A 84 -29.56 11.37 20.70
CA ASP A 84 -29.25 12.69 20.11
C ASP A 84 -27.73 12.85 19.94
N ASP A 85 -27.19 12.05 19.02
CA ASP A 85 -25.80 12.06 18.62
C ASP A 85 -25.57 13.14 17.55
N PHE A 86 -24.59 14.03 17.76
CA PHE A 86 -24.19 14.97 16.71
C PHE A 86 -22.68 15.01 16.54
N LYS A 87 -22.25 15.39 15.33
CA LYS A 87 -20.84 15.47 14.95
C LYS A 87 -20.43 16.93 14.84
N LEU A 88 -19.38 17.32 15.55
CA LEU A 88 -18.76 18.63 15.41
C LEU A 88 -17.53 18.47 14.51
N LEU A 89 -17.56 19.19 13.39
CA LEU A 89 -16.45 19.29 12.45
C LEU A 89 -15.74 20.62 12.64
N LEU A 90 -14.41 20.59 12.57
CA LEU A 90 -13.58 21.75 12.80
C LEU A 90 -12.44 21.79 11.79
N VAL A 91 -12.16 22.97 11.24
CA VAL A 91 -10.91 23.29 10.55
C VAL A 91 -10.25 24.47 11.26
N SER A 92 -8.94 24.40 11.48
CA SER A 92 -8.19 25.43 12.21
C SER A 92 -6.78 25.59 11.67
N GLU A 93 -6.28 26.83 11.55
CA GLU A 93 -4.87 27.12 11.28
C GLU A 93 -4.02 27.30 12.56
N HIS A 94 -4.61 27.12 13.75
CA HIS A 94 -3.87 27.25 15.02
C HIS A 94 -2.99 26.03 15.31
N ASP A 95 -1.71 26.27 15.60
CA ASP A 95 -0.72 25.23 15.92
C ASP A 95 -1.02 24.45 17.21
N ASP A 96 -1.75 25.04 18.16
CA ASP A 96 -2.06 24.46 19.47
C ASP A 96 -3.46 23.83 19.54
N ILE A 97 -4.09 23.57 18.39
CA ILE A 97 -5.48 23.16 18.32
C ILE A 97 -5.77 21.88 19.10
N VAL A 98 -4.83 20.93 19.17
CA VAL A 98 -5.00 19.67 19.91
C VAL A 98 -5.13 19.94 21.41
N ASN A 99 -4.33 20.85 21.97
CA ASN A 99 -4.41 21.23 23.38
C ASN A 99 -5.72 21.98 23.67
N LYS A 100 -6.11 22.90 22.78
CA LYS A 100 -7.40 23.61 22.88
C LYS A 100 -8.58 22.64 22.80
N LEU A 101 -8.53 21.67 21.89
CA LEU A 101 -9.57 20.67 21.70
C LEU A 101 -9.81 19.90 23.00
N LYS A 102 -8.75 19.46 23.68
CA LYS A 102 -8.84 18.78 24.99
C LYS A 102 -9.53 19.63 26.07
N VAL A 103 -9.28 20.94 26.09
CA VAL A 103 -9.94 21.86 27.02
C VAL A 103 -11.41 22.03 26.65
N VAL A 104 -11.71 22.20 25.37
CA VAL A 104 -13.06 22.39 24.85
C VAL A 104 -13.92 21.15 25.07
N THR A 105 -13.44 19.97 24.71
CA THR A 105 -14.16 18.69 24.89
C THR A 105 -14.53 18.47 26.36
N LYS A 106 -13.56 18.62 27.26
CA LYS A 106 -13.81 18.53 28.71
C LYS A 106 -14.80 19.58 29.22
N SER A 107 -14.73 20.81 28.69
CA SER A 107 -15.68 21.87 29.04
C SER A 107 -17.09 21.56 28.57
N VAL A 108 -17.23 21.01 27.36
CA VAL A 108 -18.52 20.56 26.81
C VAL A 108 -19.10 19.45 27.67
N GLU A 109 -18.31 18.44 28.01
CA GLU A 109 -18.72 17.33 28.89
C GLU A 109 -19.22 17.84 30.24
N THR A 110 -18.44 18.73 30.87
CA THR A 110 -18.79 19.29 32.19
C THR A 110 -20.05 20.18 32.14
N THR A 111 -20.25 20.92 31.05
CA THR A 111 -21.33 21.92 30.95
C THR A 111 -22.64 21.32 30.47
N THR A 112 -22.57 20.38 29.52
CA THR A 112 -23.73 19.82 28.82
C THR A 112 -24.11 18.43 29.32
N GLY A 113 -23.16 17.70 29.93
CA GLY A 113 -23.34 16.29 30.29
C GLY A 113 -23.22 15.33 29.10
N LEU A 114 -22.91 15.81 27.90
CA LEU A 114 -22.62 14.97 26.73
C LEU A 114 -21.25 14.33 26.86
N GLU A 115 -21.07 13.11 26.36
CA GLU A 115 -19.75 12.50 26.23
C GLU A 115 -19.11 12.91 24.90
N SER A 116 -17.80 13.14 24.87
CA SER A 116 -17.10 13.58 23.66
C SER A 116 -16.01 12.61 23.24
N GLU A 117 -15.95 12.30 21.95
CA GLU A 117 -14.94 11.42 21.36
C GLU A 117 -14.32 12.09 20.13
N VAL A 118 -13.00 12.25 20.15
CA VAL A 118 -12.26 12.74 18.98
C VAL A 118 -12.02 11.56 18.04
N GLN A 119 -12.73 11.53 16.93
CA GLN A 119 -12.69 10.41 15.97
C GLN A 119 -11.54 10.53 14.98
N LEU A 120 -11.24 11.76 14.55
CA LEU A 120 -10.23 12.01 13.53
C LEU A 120 -9.54 13.35 13.79
N ILE A 121 -8.21 13.34 13.66
CA ILE A 121 -7.38 14.54 13.53
C ILE A 121 -6.55 14.34 12.27
N ASN A 122 -6.70 15.23 11.29
CA ASN A 122 -6.01 15.18 10.01
C ASN A 122 -5.28 16.51 9.74
N GLY A 123 -3.95 16.45 9.61
CA GLY A 123 -3.07 17.60 9.45
C GLY A 123 -2.58 18.16 10.78
N GLY A 124 -2.06 19.39 10.74
CA GLY A 124 -1.43 20.03 11.90
C GLY A 124 0.07 19.85 11.96
N LEU A 125 0.74 20.81 12.59
CA LEU A 125 2.11 20.61 13.05
C LEU A 125 1.99 19.82 14.32
N TRP A 126 2.55 18.61 14.30
CA TRP A 126 2.93 17.96 15.53
C TRP A 126 4.01 18.85 16.15
N LEU A 127 3.63 19.60 17.19
CA LEU A 127 4.57 20.43 17.91
C LEU A 127 5.72 19.54 18.37
N MET A 128 6.92 19.81 17.85
CA MET A 128 8.12 19.17 18.33
C MET A 128 8.20 19.44 19.83
N GLN A 129 8.15 18.39 20.62
CA GLN A 129 8.35 18.48 22.05
C GLN A 129 9.86 18.56 22.26
N ASP A 130 10.40 19.78 22.39
CA ASP A 130 11.85 20.03 22.57
C ASP A 130 12.44 19.24 23.75
N ASP A 131 11.62 18.98 24.77
CA ASP A 131 11.95 18.18 25.95
C ASP A 131 11.27 16.80 25.95
N PHE A 132 10.97 16.21 24.78
CA PHE A 132 10.40 14.87 24.72
C PHE A 132 11.36 13.86 25.37
N LYS A 133 10.99 13.45 26.58
CA LYS A 133 11.58 12.30 27.24
C LYS A 133 10.60 11.17 27.00
N ALA A 134 10.97 10.25 26.12
CA ALA A 134 10.25 8.98 26.01
C ALA A 134 10.07 8.43 27.43
N SER A 135 8.82 8.20 27.84
CA SER A 135 8.53 7.65 29.16
C SER A 135 9.21 6.29 29.36
N HIS A 136 9.43 5.59 28.24
CA HIS A 136 10.14 4.33 28.16
C HIS A 136 10.81 4.21 26.79
N PRO A 137 12.11 3.88 26.71
CA PRO A 137 12.70 3.41 25.46
C PRO A 137 12.19 1.99 25.19
N TYR A 138 11.37 1.81 24.16
CA TYR A 138 10.87 0.48 23.80
C TYR A 138 11.96 -0.31 23.08
N SER A 139 12.35 -1.46 23.63
CA SER A 139 13.14 -2.49 22.93
C SER A 139 12.20 -3.47 22.21
N PRO A 140 12.71 -4.31 21.29
CA PRO A 140 11.93 -5.40 20.70
C PRO A 140 11.26 -6.32 21.75
N ASP A 141 11.89 -6.49 22.92
CA ASP A 141 11.37 -7.32 24.02
C ASP A 141 10.14 -6.72 24.70
N ASP A 142 9.89 -5.41 24.53
CA ASP A 142 8.69 -4.75 25.07
C ASP A 142 7.43 -5.00 24.23
N TYR A 143 7.59 -5.57 23.03
CA TYR A 143 6.49 -5.92 22.15
C TYR A 143 6.02 -7.36 22.39
N ASN A 144 4.71 -7.59 22.29
CA ASN A 144 4.19 -8.94 22.34
C ASN A 144 4.42 -9.66 21.01
N ASN A 145 5.50 -10.44 20.94
CA ASN A 145 5.87 -11.19 19.74
C ASN A 145 5.18 -12.53 19.58
N THR A 146 4.24 -12.91 20.48
CA THR A 146 3.54 -14.20 20.43
C THR A 146 2.85 -14.43 19.08
N SER A 147 2.08 -13.46 18.58
CA SER A 147 1.35 -13.63 17.32
C SER A 147 2.27 -13.64 16.09
N PRO A 148 3.25 -12.73 15.94
CA PRO A 148 4.26 -12.82 14.89
C PRO A 148 5.03 -14.14 14.90
N PHE A 149 5.41 -14.64 16.09
CA PHE A 149 6.15 -15.88 16.26
C PHE A 149 5.33 -17.13 15.91
N GLU A 150 4.07 -17.19 16.35
CA GLU A 150 3.14 -18.24 15.93
C GLU A 150 2.93 -18.23 14.42
N GLN A 151 2.83 -17.04 13.82
CA GLN A 151 2.76 -16.90 12.36
C GLN A 151 4.03 -17.43 11.69
N TRP A 152 5.21 -17.07 12.17
CA TRP A 152 6.49 -17.60 11.67
C TRP A 152 6.53 -19.12 11.72
N LYS A 153 6.21 -19.72 12.86
CA LYS A 153 6.18 -21.18 13.02
C LYS A 153 5.15 -21.88 12.13
N SER A 154 4.10 -21.18 11.71
CA SER A 154 3.06 -21.75 10.85
C SER A 154 3.44 -21.82 9.36
N GLN A 155 4.58 -21.22 8.97
CA GLN A 155 5.00 -21.14 7.58
C GLN A 155 5.53 -22.48 7.09
N HIS A 156 5.19 -22.81 5.84
CA HIS A 156 5.65 -24.00 5.15
C HIS A 156 6.03 -23.61 3.73
N PRO A 157 7.29 -23.18 3.50
CA PRO A 157 7.78 -22.93 2.15
C PRO A 157 7.84 -24.24 1.38
N LEU A 158 7.16 -24.26 0.23
CA LEU A 158 7.00 -25.41 -0.65
C LEU A 158 7.74 -25.25 -1.98
N GLY A 159 8.17 -24.04 -2.33
CA GLY A 159 8.86 -23.80 -3.60
C GLY A 159 9.23 -22.35 -3.84
N LEU A 160 9.91 -22.14 -4.97
CA LEU A 160 10.33 -20.85 -5.47
C LEU A 160 9.70 -20.64 -6.84
N GLN A 161 9.07 -19.50 -7.04
CA GLN A 161 8.64 -19.03 -8.34
C GLN A 161 9.50 -17.84 -8.76
N ILE A 162 10.04 -17.91 -9.97
CA ILE A 162 10.90 -16.91 -10.57
C ILE A 162 10.19 -16.39 -11.81
N ILE A 163 9.97 -15.08 -11.85
CA ILE A 163 9.36 -14.40 -12.98
C ILE A 163 10.43 -13.53 -13.62
N THR A 164 10.74 -13.81 -14.89
CA THR A 164 11.75 -13.06 -15.64
C THR A 164 11.12 -12.49 -16.90
N GLN A 165 11.33 -11.20 -17.16
CA GLN A 165 10.95 -10.57 -18.42
C GLN A 165 12.21 -10.20 -19.19
N MET A 166 12.24 -10.55 -20.46
CA MET A 166 13.36 -10.31 -21.34
C MET A 166 12.93 -9.57 -22.61
N GLU A 167 13.78 -8.67 -23.07
CA GLU A 167 13.54 -7.89 -24.28
C GLU A 167 14.74 -7.96 -25.23
N THR A 168 14.48 -7.88 -26.53
CA THR A 168 15.48 -7.71 -27.59
C THR A 168 14.95 -6.82 -28.71
N GLU A 169 15.87 -6.16 -29.42
CA GLU A 169 15.58 -5.47 -30.68
C GLU A 169 15.73 -6.39 -31.90
N ASP A 170 16.41 -7.52 -31.74
CA ASP A 170 16.61 -8.49 -32.80
C ASP A 170 15.35 -9.33 -32.99
N PRO A 171 15.00 -9.69 -34.25
CA PRO A 171 13.81 -10.49 -34.49
C PRO A 171 13.97 -11.90 -33.91
N LEU A 172 12.98 -12.33 -33.13
CA LEU A 172 12.86 -13.70 -32.65
C LEU A 172 11.95 -14.52 -33.57
N SER A 173 12.07 -15.85 -33.49
CA SER A 173 11.14 -16.80 -34.11
C SER A 173 10.70 -17.85 -33.09
N LYS A 174 9.58 -18.54 -33.35
CA LYS A 174 9.08 -19.63 -32.48
C LYS A 174 10.13 -20.70 -32.26
N GLU A 175 10.80 -21.10 -33.34
CA GLU A 175 11.83 -22.14 -33.34
C GLU A 175 13.04 -21.73 -32.50
N LEU A 176 13.42 -20.45 -32.55
CA LEU A 176 14.49 -19.92 -31.72
C LEU A 176 14.09 -19.90 -30.25
N VAL A 177 12.92 -19.36 -29.89
CA VAL A 177 12.45 -19.32 -28.50
C VAL A 177 12.35 -20.74 -27.91
N ARG A 178 11.87 -21.70 -28.71
CA ARG A 178 11.86 -23.12 -28.34
C ARG A 178 13.26 -23.67 -28.09
N TYR A 179 14.19 -23.41 -29.01
CA TYR A 179 15.59 -23.82 -28.86
C TYR A 179 16.24 -23.25 -27.58
N LEU A 180 15.96 -21.98 -27.25
CA LEU A 180 16.49 -21.35 -26.04
C LEU A 180 15.92 -21.99 -24.78
N LEU A 181 14.63 -22.34 -24.78
CA LEU A 181 14.01 -23.08 -23.68
C LEU A 181 14.64 -24.47 -23.54
N ASP A 182 14.76 -25.23 -24.64
CA ASP A 182 15.43 -26.54 -24.66
C ASP A 182 16.84 -26.44 -24.06
N ASN A 183 17.62 -25.44 -24.48
CA ASN A 183 18.97 -25.19 -23.96
C ASN A 183 18.96 -24.81 -22.46
N ALA A 184 18.05 -23.93 -22.03
CA ALA A 184 17.93 -23.52 -20.63
C ALA A 184 17.52 -24.67 -19.71
N MET A 185 16.66 -25.58 -20.19
CA MET A 185 16.27 -26.76 -19.43
C MET A 185 17.45 -27.68 -19.12
N THR A 186 18.52 -27.66 -19.91
CA THR A 186 19.73 -28.46 -19.63
C THR A 186 20.56 -27.98 -18.44
N SER A 187 20.32 -26.77 -17.92
CA SER A 187 20.98 -26.29 -16.68
C SER A 187 20.23 -26.66 -15.41
N LEU A 188 18.97 -27.09 -15.50
CA LEU A 188 18.23 -27.49 -14.32
C LEU A 188 18.70 -28.90 -13.92
N SER A 189 19.16 -29.05 -12.69
CA SER A 189 19.55 -30.35 -12.13
C SER A 189 18.29 -31.18 -11.81
N VAL A 190 17.52 -31.55 -12.83
CA VAL A 190 16.31 -32.36 -12.65
C VAL A 190 16.75 -33.78 -12.27
N SER A 191 16.85 -34.03 -10.96
CA SER A 191 17.36 -35.27 -10.34
C SER A 191 16.50 -36.52 -10.59
N SER A 192 15.41 -36.40 -11.34
CA SER A 192 14.41 -37.47 -11.54
C SER A 192 14.49 -38.21 -12.88
N LEU A 193 15.50 -37.96 -13.72
CA LEU A 193 15.71 -38.74 -14.96
C LEU A 193 16.38 -40.11 -14.74
N ASP A 194 16.71 -40.48 -13.51
CA ASP A 194 17.55 -41.64 -13.21
C ASP A 194 16.84 -43.01 -13.19
N SER A 195 15.54 -43.15 -13.51
CA SER A 195 14.95 -44.51 -13.62
C SER A 195 13.60 -44.67 -14.34
N SER A 196 12.97 -43.62 -14.82
CA SER A 196 11.77 -43.73 -15.68
C SER A 196 11.92 -42.81 -16.90
N ASP A 197 11.83 -43.40 -18.09
CA ASP A 197 12.06 -42.81 -19.43
C ASP A 197 11.14 -41.63 -19.83
N GLU A 198 10.63 -40.82 -18.88
CA GLU A 198 9.81 -39.66 -19.19
C GLU A 198 10.71 -38.45 -19.49
N GLU A 199 11.13 -38.34 -20.75
CA GLU A 199 11.72 -37.11 -21.29
C GLU A 199 10.78 -35.93 -21.01
N ILE A 200 11.32 -34.81 -20.52
CA ILE A 200 10.56 -33.57 -20.31
C ILE A 200 9.99 -33.13 -21.66
N GLN A 201 8.68 -33.22 -21.83
CA GLN A 201 8.02 -32.81 -23.06
C GLN A 201 7.63 -31.33 -22.99
N ILE A 202 8.24 -30.52 -23.86
CA ILE A 202 7.82 -29.13 -24.07
C ILE A 202 6.60 -29.11 -24.98
N GLN A 203 5.46 -28.77 -24.39
CA GLN A 203 4.21 -28.50 -25.08
C GLN A 203 4.24 -27.08 -25.65
N GLU A 204 3.77 -26.93 -26.88
CA GLU A 204 3.76 -25.68 -27.61
C GLU A 204 2.33 -25.35 -28.05
N TYR A 205 1.92 -24.10 -27.79
CA TYR A 205 0.64 -23.54 -28.18
C TYR A 205 0.90 -22.29 -29.01
N ASP A 206 0.60 -22.37 -30.30
CA ASP A 206 0.99 -21.38 -31.30
C ASP A 206 -0.21 -20.82 -32.10
N ASP A 207 -1.43 -21.08 -31.63
CA ASP A 207 -2.70 -20.72 -32.26
C ASP A 207 -3.11 -19.25 -32.06
N LEU A 208 -2.27 -18.46 -31.38
CA LEU A 208 -2.53 -17.06 -31.01
C LEU A 208 -1.59 -16.08 -31.71
N GLY A 209 -1.76 -15.96 -33.03
CA GLY A 209 -1.05 -14.97 -33.85
C GLY A 209 0.44 -15.32 -34.06
N ASP A 210 1.29 -14.29 -34.05
CA ASP A 210 2.71 -14.46 -34.32
C ASP A 210 3.48 -15.01 -33.11
N GLY A 211 2.91 -14.92 -31.90
CA GLY A 211 3.52 -15.40 -30.65
C GLY A 211 3.35 -16.90 -30.39
N CYS A 212 3.84 -17.35 -29.24
CA CYS A 212 3.61 -18.71 -28.74
C CYS A 212 3.68 -18.78 -27.21
N VAL A 213 3.08 -19.85 -26.66
CA VAL A 213 3.28 -20.28 -25.28
C VAL A 213 3.97 -21.63 -25.30
N LEU A 214 5.10 -21.73 -24.61
CA LEU A 214 5.80 -22.98 -24.36
C LEU A 214 5.62 -23.36 -22.89
N MET A 215 5.30 -24.62 -22.65
CA MET A 215 5.11 -25.15 -21.30
C MET A 215 5.90 -26.44 -21.16
N ALA A 216 6.72 -26.53 -20.12
CA ALA A 216 7.33 -27.77 -19.68
C ALA A 216 6.99 -28.01 -18.22
N THR A 217 6.62 -29.25 -17.89
CA THR A 217 6.28 -29.66 -16.53
C THR A 217 7.05 -30.93 -16.18
N TRP A 218 7.55 -31.00 -14.95
CA TRP A 218 8.23 -32.17 -14.40
C TRP A 218 7.80 -32.37 -12.94
N THR A 219 8.27 -33.45 -12.32
CA THR A 219 7.88 -33.82 -10.94
C THR A 219 8.21 -32.71 -9.92
N GLU A 220 9.31 -31.99 -10.14
CA GLU A 220 9.85 -31.00 -9.20
C GLU A 220 9.47 -29.55 -9.59
N GLY A 221 8.75 -29.32 -10.69
CA GLY A 221 8.47 -27.96 -11.13
C GLY A 221 7.79 -27.81 -12.49
N SER A 222 7.73 -26.57 -12.94
CA SER A 222 7.16 -26.20 -14.24
C SER A 222 7.79 -24.90 -14.75
N VAL A 223 7.91 -24.77 -16.06
CA VAL A 223 8.29 -23.52 -16.72
C VAL A 223 7.26 -23.17 -17.79
N PHE A 224 6.89 -21.91 -17.82
CA PHE A 224 6.06 -21.31 -18.86
C PHE A 224 6.84 -20.19 -19.52
N VAL A 225 6.91 -20.21 -20.84
CA VAL A 225 7.52 -19.16 -21.64
C VAL A 225 6.45 -18.58 -22.56
N LEU A 226 6.23 -17.28 -22.47
CA LEU A 226 5.33 -16.53 -23.33
C LEU A 226 6.16 -15.62 -24.23
N TRP A 227 6.00 -15.78 -25.54
CA TRP A 227 6.60 -14.88 -26.52
C TRP A 227 5.50 -14.13 -27.28
N ASP A 228 5.65 -12.81 -27.40
CA ASP A 228 4.63 -11.92 -27.97
C ASP A 228 4.59 -11.88 -29.51
N GLY A 229 5.51 -12.60 -30.18
CA GLY A 229 5.69 -12.55 -31.63
C GLY A 229 6.69 -11.49 -32.10
N ARG A 230 7.33 -10.77 -31.18
CA ARG A 230 8.31 -9.70 -31.46
C ARG A 230 9.57 -9.92 -30.63
N GLY A 231 9.98 -8.94 -29.83
CA GLY A 231 11.20 -8.96 -29.05
C GLY A 231 10.98 -9.20 -27.56
N HIS A 232 9.75 -9.50 -27.11
CA HIS A 232 9.42 -9.61 -25.68
C HIS A 232 9.13 -11.06 -25.28
N VAL A 233 9.78 -11.53 -24.23
CA VAL A 233 9.62 -12.88 -23.67
C VAL A 233 9.41 -12.81 -22.17
N ASP A 234 8.32 -13.39 -21.67
CA ASP A 234 8.08 -13.60 -20.25
C ASP A 234 8.32 -15.07 -19.89
N ILE A 235 9.06 -15.30 -18.80
CA ILE A 235 9.35 -16.63 -18.27
C ILE A 235 8.80 -16.70 -16.85
N ASN A 236 8.04 -17.75 -16.58
CA ASN A 236 7.56 -18.11 -15.25
C ASN A 236 8.07 -19.51 -14.91
N LEU A 237 9.13 -19.57 -14.11
CA LEU A 237 9.78 -20.78 -13.65
C LEU A 237 9.34 -21.05 -12.21
N PHE A 238 8.84 -22.25 -11.94
CA PHE A 238 8.46 -22.69 -10.60
C PHE A 238 9.15 -24.01 -10.29
N ALA A 239 9.71 -24.13 -9.09
CA ALA A 239 10.26 -25.38 -8.58
C ALA A 239 9.90 -25.58 -7.10
N TYR A 240 9.54 -26.81 -6.74
CA TYR A 240 9.18 -27.18 -5.36
C TYR A 240 10.40 -27.20 -4.45
N GLU A 241 11.46 -27.92 -4.82
CA GLU A 241 12.71 -27.94 -4.08
C GLU A 241 13.85 -28.19 -5.06
N GLY A 242 14.93 -27.39 -5.00
CA GLY A 242 16.13 -27.66 -5.79
C GLY A 242 16.36 -26.78 -7.01
N ILE A 243 15.88 -25.54 -7.01
CA ILE A 243 16.52 -24.49 -7.82
C ILE A 243 17.11 -23.49 -6.83
N ASP A 244 18.43 -23.51 -6.70
CA ASP A 244 19.14 -22.45 -6.00
C ASP A 244 19.34 -21.21 -6.89
N GLU A 245 19.91 -20.15 -6.31
CA GLU A 245 20.17 -18.90 -7.03
C GLU A 245 21.13 -19.11 -8.22
N GLU A 246 22.07 -20.05 -8.12
CA GLU A 246 23.03 -20.34 -9.19
C GLU A 246 22.38 -21.08 -10.36
N GLU A 247 21.45 -22.01 -10.08
CA GLU A 247 20.68 -22.74 -11.07
C GLU A 247 19.71 -21.82 -11.82
N SER A 248 19.01 -20.91 -11.11
CA SER A 248 18.18 -19.88 -11.75
C SER A 248 18.99 -18.96 -12.67
N LYS A 249 20.15 -18.49 -12.20
CA LYS A 249 21.05 -17.68 -13.02
C LYS A 249 21.55 -18.46 -14.23
N SER A 250 21.91 -19.71 -14.05
CA SER A 250 22.36 -20.59 -15.13
C SER A 250 21.26 -20.81 -16.17
N PHE A 251 20.02 -21.02 -15.73
CA PHE A 251 18.85 -21.11 -16.60
C PHE A 251 18.70 -19.85 -17.45
N ASN A 252 18.69 -18.68 -16.82
CA ASN A 252 18.53 -17.41 -17.53
C ASN A 252 19.68 -17.13 -18.50
N LEU A 253 20.92 -17.41 -18.09
CA LEU A 253 22.11 -17.25 -18.96
C LEU A 253 22.05 -18.17 -20.18
N ARG A 254 21.58 -19.41 -20.02
CA ARG A 254 21.42 -20.35 -21.14
C ARG A 254 20.25 -19.99 -22.04
N PHE A 255 19.17 -19.46 -21.48
CA PHE A 255 18.06 -18.94 -22.28
C PHE A 255 18.50 -17.75 -23.15
N GLN A 256 19.56 -17.04 -22.77
CA GLN A 256 20.07 -15.87 -23.50
C GLN A 256 21.22 -16.18 -24.46
N SER A 257 21.85 -17.36 -24.39
CA SER A 257 23.20 -17.62 -24.93
C SER A 257 23.40 -17.28 -26.40
N ASP A 258 22.35 -17.41 -27.22
CA ASP A 258 22.39 -17.25 -28.67
C ASP A 258 21.50 -16.12 -29.18
N THR A 259 21.20 -15.15 -28.30
CA THR A 259 20.40 -13.97 -28.64
C THR A 259 20.97 -12.70 -28.01
N SER A 260 20.36 -11.56 -28.33
CA SER A 260 20.57 -10.29 -27.63
C SER A 260 19.48 -10.01 -26.58
N LEU A 261 18.74 -11.03 -26.14
CA LEU A 261 17.77 -10.89 -25.05
C LEU A 261 18.48 -10.41 -23.78
N ARG A 262 17.97 -9.32 -23.22
CA ARG A 262 18.41 -8.79 -21.92
C ARG A 262 17.28 -8.96 -20.90
N VAL A 263 17.63 -9.30 -19.67
CA VAL A 263 16.66 -9.25 -18.55
C VAL A 263 16.30 -7.80 -18.28
N VAL A 264 15.01 -7.48 -18.32
CA VAL A 264 14.46 -6.17 -17.93
C VAL A 264 13.81 -6.25 -16.56
N LEU A 265 13.24 -7.39 -16.21
CA LEU A 265 12.66 -7.67 -14.90
C LEU A 265 13.05 -9.06 -14.42
N TYR A 266 13.37 -9.17 -13.14
CA TYR A 266 13.63 -10.42 -12.44
C TYR A 266 13.01 -10.32 -11.05
N ASP A 267 12.12 -11.24 -10.73
CA ASP A 267 11.39 -11.28 -9.46
C ASP A 267 11.32 -12.71 -8.92
N GLU A 268 11.45 -12.83 -7.61
CA GLU A 268 11.48 -14.10 -6.88
C GLU A 268 10.38 -14.11 -5.83
N HIS A 269 9.62 -15.20 -5.79
CA HIS A 269 8.48 -15.35 -4.90
C HIS A 269 8.52 -16.71 -4.21
N PRO A 270 8.65 -16.76 -2.86
CA PRO A 270 8.43 -18.00 -2.14
C PRO A 270 6.96 -18.43 -2.28
N ARG A 271 6.76 -19.73 -2.52
CA ARG A 271 5.45 -20.37 -2.58
C ARG A 271 5.31 -21.33 -1.43
N GLY A 272 4.10 -21.45 -0.87
CA GLY A 272 3.86 -22.27 0.30
C GLY A 272 2.53 -21.95 0.97
N PHE A 273 2.38 -22.38 2.22
CA PHE A 273 1.22 -22.07 3.06
C PHE A 273 1.64 -21.56 4.44
N GLY A 274 0.68 -20.98 5.19
CA GLY A 274 0.95 -20.33 6.48
C GLY A 274 0.87 -18.80 6.46
N ARG A 275 0.03 -18.23 5.59
CA ARG A 275 -0.13 -16.77 5.35
C ARG A 275 1.07 -16.15 4.63
N VAL A 276 2.01 -15.57 5.36
CA VAL A 276 3.25 -15.01 4.81
C VAL A 276 4.26 -16.14 4.77
N VAL A 277 4.89 -16.37 3.63
CA VAL A 277 5.85 -17.47 3.43
C VAL A 277 7.21 -16.85 3.14
N ASN A 278 8.23 -17.23 3.90
CA ASN A 278 9.61 -16.85 3.64
C ASN A 278 10.30 -17.83 2.70
N TYR A 279 11.50 -17.49 2.25
CA TYR A 279 12.32 -18.43 1.49
C TYR A 279 12.73 -19.63 2.35
N LYS A 280 12.82 -20.80 1.73
CA LYS A 280 13.18 -22.03 2.45
C LYS A 280 14.53 -21.94 3.17
N HIS A 281 15.51 -21.22 2.60
CA HIS A 281 16.82 -21.03 3.22
C HIS A 281 16.83 -20.03 4.38
N GLU A 282 15.80 -19.18 4.48
CA GLU A 282 15.60 -18.24 5.59
C GLU A 282 14.73 -18.83 6.70
N PHE A 283 14.02 -19.92 6.40
CA PHE A 283 13.11 -20.58 7.33
C PHE A 283 13.78 -21.79 7.98
N ASP A 284 14.13 -21.64 9.26
CA ASP A 284 14.47 -22.76 10.13
C ASP A 284 13.44 -22.83 11.27
N PRO A 285 12.59 -23.88 11.31
CA PRO A 285 11.56 -24.00 12.35
C PRO A 285 12.15 -24.19 13.76
N ASP A 286 13.42 -24.60 13.86
CA ASP A 286 14.14 -24.83 15.11
C ASP A 286 14.89 -23.58 15.59
N VAL A 287 14.96 -22.52 14.78
CA VAL A 287 15.63 -21.25 15.13
C VAL A 287 14.60 -20.17 15.43
N GLU A 288 14.71 -19.58 16.62
CA GLU A 288 13.95 -18.41 17.01
C GLU A 288 14.51 -17.17 16.29
N PRO A 289 13.71 -16.45 15.48
CA PRO A 289 14.20 -15.31 14.74
C PRO A 289 14.56 -14.16 15.68
N HIS A 290 15.53 -13.33 15.30
CA HIS A 290 16.01 -12.23 16.15
C HIS A 290 14.98 -11.15 16.51
N TRP A 291 13.82 -11.15 15.84
CA TRP A 291 12.75 -10.20 16.09
C TRP A 291 11.66 -10.74 17.02
N SER A 292 11.66 -12.04 17.34
CA SER A 292 10.70 -12.65 18.26
C SER A 292 11.17 -12.59 19.71
#